data_AF-A0A926D3J5-F1
#
_entry.id   AF-A0A926D3J5-F1
#
_cell.length_a   1.000
_cell.length_b   1.000
_cell.length_c   1.000
_cell.angle_alpha   90.00
_cell.angle_beta   90.00
_cell.angle_gamma   90.00
#
_symmetry.space_group_name_H-M   'P 1'
#
loop_
_entity.id
_entity.type
_entity.pdbx_description
1 polymer ?
#
loop_
_entity_poly.entity_id
_entity_poly.type
_entity_poly.pdbx_seq_one_letter_code
_entity_poly.pdbx_strand_id
1 'polypeptide(L)'
;MRKKKREVDFSVNPTAHLKGILWTSEGKNGTAGGKKPKAEHTDGVFKISASRPTRRRPVIIALIVALVFTSVYGIFGFAMPEKYDVTVKDGERAQFVTTTEKTVMGVLEELDITLAVEDEVIPSRIASVNDGMTVEVVRAKEIYIHKGDEVIPIKKASGTVREALRDAGFAASSDDEISAELDTPITDGQHIYFTDVRVEEEEALETLPFETVKEEDFSLAEGTEKVAVAGQEGQRRTVTRIVYKNDAEVSREIVLDEVTQQPVNEVVKVGTFSADSVSALMLNKLDAAHDGISEALAATPTPTPKATPKKTQQPASTPKATPKPDNNETQVTPAPTPEPTPTPEDEPVSGGDSLPGGLTQDQVARVANMKATAYTHTGNQTATGTWPKVGTIAVDPRVIPLGTRVYVVGYGYAVAEDTGGAIKGNIIDLFMETENQCINWGRRNVTVYILK
;
A
#
# COMPACT_ATOMS: atom_id res chain seq x y z
N MET A 1 -46.00 -24.42 1.81
CA MET A 1 -45.95 -24.28 0.33
C MET A 1 -44.68 -24.98 -0.19
N ARG A 2 -44.63 -25.44 -1.45
CA ARG A 2 -43.47 -26.15 -2.04
C ARG A 2 -42.98 -25.48 -3.34
N LYS A 3 -41.66 -25.29 -3.48
CA LYS A 3 -40.92 -25.14 -4.74
C LYS A 3 -39.57 -25.86 -4.57
N LYS A 4 -39.46 -27.14 -4.93
CA LYS A 4 -39.00 -27.66 -6.25
C LYS A 4 -37.65 -27.08 -6.72
N LYS A 5 -36.57 -27.81 -6.37
CA LYS A 5 -35.34 -27.94 -7.16
C LYS A 5 -35.69 -28.32 -8.61
N ARG A 6 -34.80 -28.03 -9.56
CA ARG A 6 -34.71 -28.74 -10.85
C ARG A 6 -33.30 -29.24 -11.04
N GLU A 7 -33.21 -30.41 -11.66
CA GLU A 7 -32.05 -31.27 -11.83
C GLU A 7 -32.30 -31.92 -13.20
N VAL A 8 -31.28 -32.01 -14.06
CA VAL A 8 -31.47 -32.37 -15.48
C VAL A 8 -30.39 -33.35 -15.91
N ASP A 9 -30.68 -34.63 -15.69
CA ASP A 9 -30.08 -35.71 -16.48
C ASP A 9 -30.89 -35.91 -17.76
N PHE A 10 -30.22 -36.25 -18.86
CA PHE A 10 -30.85 -36.84 -20.04
C PHE A 10 -29.92 -37.87 -20.65
N SER A 11 -30.42 -39.11 -20.80
CA SER A 11 -29.58 -40.28 -21.09
C SER A 11 -30.15 -41.11 -22.25
N VAL A 12 -29.31 -41.26 -23.28
CA VAL A 12 -29.28 -42.26 -24.38
C VAL A 12 -30.44 -42.42 -25.40
N ASN A 13 -29.99 -42.70 -26.64
CA ASN A 13 -30.52 -43.71 -27.59
C ASN A 13 -31.54 -43.32 -28.71
N PRO A 14 -31.58 -44.06 -29.85
CA PRO A 14 -31.17 -43.42 -31.12
C PRO A 14 -31.96 -43.83 -32.40
N THR A 15 -31.47 -43.37 -33.56
CA THR A 15 -31.58 -43.99 -34.91
C THR A 15 -32.97 -44.15 -35.57
N ALA A 16 -33.29 -43.33 -36.58
CA ALA A 16 -34.15 -43.73 -37.72
C ALA A 16 -34.07 -42.81 -38.98
N HIS A 17 -33.43 -43.33 -40.04
CA HIS A 17 -33.78 -43.28 -41.48
C HIS A 17 -34.64 -42.17 -42.16
N LEU A 18 -34.16 -41.83 -43.39
CA LEU A 18 -34.92 -41.56 -44.64
C LEU A 18 -35.73 -40.27 -44.84
N LYS A 19 -35.13 -39.33 -45.59
CA LYS A 19 -35.54 -38.82 -46.94
C LYS A 19 -34.49 -37.80 -47.42
N GLY A 20 -34.25 -37.55 -48.70
CA GLY A 20 -34.94 -38.02 -49.91
C GLY A 20 -35.39 -36.84 -50.76
N ILE A 21 -34.48 -36.25 -51.55
CA ILE A 21 -34.74 -35.10 -52.42
C ILE A 21 -34.32 -35.44 -53.85
N LEU A 22 -35.28 -35.45 -54.78
CA LEU A 22 -35.03 -35.39 -56.22
C LEU A 22 -34.87 -33.93 -56.65
N TRP A 23 -34.12 -33.69 -57.71
CA TRP A 23 -34.33 -32.52 -58.57
C TRP A 23 -34.14 -32.91 -60.05
N THR A 24 -34.79 -32.17 -60.97
CA THR A 24 -35.07 -32.66 -62.33
C THR A 24 -35.07 -31.56 -63.40
N SER A 25 -34.41 -31.83 -64.53
CA SER A 25 -34.62 -31.26 -65.89
C SER A 25 -33.83 -32.18 -66.85
N GLU A 26 -34.35 -32.68 -67.97
CA GLU A 26 -34.68 -32.00 -69.24
C GLU A 26 -33.48 -31.29 -69.90
N GLY A 27 -33.05 -31.59 -71.14
CA GLY A 27 -33.48 -32.67 -72.05
C GLY A 27 -33.01 -32.50 -73.52
N LYS A 28 -33.49 -33.39 -74.41
CA LYS A 28 -33.50 -33.35 -75.90
C LYS A 28 -32.27 -33.81 -76.73
N ASN A 29 -32.45 -35.01 -77.29
CA ASN A 29 -32.38 -35.35 -78.74
C ASN A 29 -31.05 -35.38 -79.52
N GLY A 30 -30.81 -36.52 -80.22
CA GLY A 30 -29.74 -36.72 -81.20
C GLY A 30 -29.71 -38.13 -81.83
N THR A 31 -30.64 -38.36 -82.77
CA THR A 31 -30.63 -39.29 -83.93
C THR A 31 -29.25 -39.48 -84.64
N ALA A 32 -28.96 -40.52 -85.44
CA ALA A 32 -29.68 -41.77 -85.79
C ALA A 32 -28.75 -42.78 -86.56
N GLY A 33 -29.16 -44.06 -86.61
CA GLY A 33 -28.73 -45.06 -87.62
C GLY A 33 -27.35 -45.72 -87.42
N GLY A 34 -27.09 -46.97 -87.87
CA GLY A 34 -28.01 -48.00 -88.35
C GLY A 34 -27.55 -48.75 -89.62
N LYS A 35 -27.01 -49.98 -89.47
CA LYS A 35 -27.04 -51.06 -90.48
C LYS A 35 -26.53 -52.40 -89.91
N LYS A 36 -27.25 -53.48 -90.19
CA LYS A 36 -26.71 -54.87 -90.23
C LYS A 36 -26.53 -55.26 -91.70
N PRO A 37 -25.66 -56.23 -91.99
CA PRO A 37 -26.15 -57.52 -92.50
C PRO A 37 -25.46 -58.67 -91.71
N LYS A 38 -26.01 -59.87 -91.44
CA LYS A 38 -26.46 -60.95 -92.35
C LYS A 38 -25.48 -61.24 -93.49
N ALA A 39 -25.05 -62.46 -93.76
CA ALA A 39 -25.00 -63.69 -92.97
C ALA A 39 -24.03 -64.63 -93.71
N GLU A 40 -23.41 -65.59 -93.02
CA GLU A 40 -23.21 -66.95 -93.57
C GLU A 40 -22.76 -67.92 -92.48
N HIS A 41 -22.90 -69.21 -92.76
CA HIS A 41 -22.58 -70.32 -91.87
C HIS A 41 -21.59 -71.24 -92.59
N THR A 42 -20.43 -71.46 -91.97
CA THR A 42 -19.43 -72.44 -92.40
C THR A 42 -18.84 -73.09 -91.16
N ASP A 43 -19.09 -74.39 -90.96
CA ASP A 43 -18.55 -75.14 -89.83
C ASP A 43 -17.04 -75.40 -90.01
N GLY A 44 -16.23 -74.51 -89.46
CA GLY A 44 -14.76 -74.55 -89.53
C GLY A 44 -14.11 -74.98 -88.22
N VAL A 45 -13.91 -76.29 -88.01
CA VAL A 45 -13.19 -76.81 -86.83
C VAL A 45 -11.69 -76.52 -86.93
N PHE A 46 -11.26 -75.34 -86.47
CA PHE A 46 -9.85 -74.96 -86.41
C PHE A 46 -9.28 -74.97 -84.99
N LYS A 47 -8.39 -75.94 -84.71
CA LYS A 47 -7.54 -75.93 -83.52
C LYS A 47 -6.44 -74.88 -83.69
N ILE A 48 -6.47 -73.82 -82.88
CA ILE A 48 -5.36 -72.86 -82.70
C ILE A 48 -5.03 -72.87 -81.20
N SER A 49 -4.16 -73.78 -80.78
CA SER A 49 -2.71 -73.53 -80.63
C SER A 49 -2.40 -72.54 -79.51
N ALA A 50 -1.88 -73.07 -78.39
CA ALA A 50 -1.61 -72.28 -77.19
C ALA A 50 -0.50 -71.25 -77.43
N SER A 51 -0.85 -69.96 -77.36
CA SER A 51 0.15 -68.89 -77.37
C SER A 51 0.99 -68.95 -76.09
N ARG A 52 2.32 -68.95 -76.26
CA ARG A 52 3.27 -69.21 -75.17
C ARG A 52 3.15 -68.14 -74.07
N PRO A 53 3.14 -68.51 -72.77
CA PRO A 53 3.03 -67.53 -71.69
C PRO A 53 4.27 -66.62 -71.67
N THR A 54 4.08 -65.35 -71.99
CA THR A 54 5.17 -64.37 -71.98
C THR A 54 5.62 -64.10 -70.54
N ARG A 55 6.83 -64.54 -70.19
CA ARG A 55 7.45 -64.45 -68.84
C ARG A 55 7.44 -63.04 -68.20
N ARG A 56 7.12 -61.99 -68.96
CA ARG A 56 7.04 -60.59 -68.47
C ARG A 56 5.77 -60.29 -67.66
N ARG A 57 4.66 -61.04 -67.83
CA ARG A 57 3.42 -60.80 -67.07
C ARG A 57 3.60 -60.84 -65.54
N PRO A 58 4.19 -61.88 -64.92
CA PRO A 58 4.44 -61.88 -63.47
C PRO A 58 5.43 -60.79 -63.04
N VAL A 59 6.40 -60.41 -63.88
CA VAL A 59 7.37 -59.35 -63.57
C VAL A 59 6.68 -57.97 -63.53
N ILE A 60 5.78 -57.68 -64.46
CA ILE A 60 5.00 -56.43 -64.46
C ILE A 60 4.07 -56.36 -63.24
N ILE A 61 3.41 -57.47 -62.88
CA ILE A 61 2.58 -57.54 -61.67
C ILE A 61 3.43 -57.34 -60.41
N ALA A 62 4.60 -58.00 -60.32
CA ALA A 62 5.52 -57.84 -59.19
C ALA A 62 6.04 -56.39 -59.06
N LEU A 63 6.33 -55.71 -60.17
CA LEU A 63 6.74 -54.30 -60.16
C LEU A 63 5.59 -53.36 -59.76
N ILE A 64 4.35 -53.63 -60.17
CA ILE A 64 3.18 -52.85 -59.73
C ILE A 64 2.90 -53.09 -58.24
N VAL A 65 2.96 -54.34 -57.76
CA VAL A 65 2.80 -54.66 -56.34
C VAL A 65 3.92 -54.03 -55.50
N ALA A 66 5.17 -54.07 -55.97
CA ALA A 66 6.29 -53.41 -55.32
C ALA A 66 6.11 -51.88 -55.29
N LEU A 67 5.69 -51.26 -56.40
CA LEU A 67 5.45 -49.82 -56.47
C LEU A 67 4.31 -49.39 -55.54
N VAL A 68 3.22 -50.16 -55.49
CA VAL A 68 2.12 -49.95 -54.54
C VAL A 68 2.57 -50.15 -53.10
N PHE A 69 3.41 -51.15 -52.81
CA PHE A 69 4.02 -51.30 -51.47
C PHE A 69 4.90 -50.09 -51.13
N THR A 70 5.74 -49.61 -52.04
CA THR A 70 6.58 -48.42 -51.79
C THR A 70 5.77 -47.13 -51.68
N SER A 71 4.63 -46.99 -52.37
CA SER A 71 3.75 -45.84 -52.19
C SER A 71 2.95 -45.94 -50.89
N VAL A 72 2.51 -47.14 -50.49
CA VAL A 72 1.82 -47.34 -49.20
C VAL A 72 2.79 -47.10 -48.04
N TYR A 73 4.00 -47.68 -48.07
CA TYR A 73 5.04 -47.42 -47.06
C TYR A 73 5.62 -45.99 -47.13
N GLY A 74 5.60 -45.35 -48.30
CA GLY A 74 6.01 -43.95 -48.46
C GLY A 74 4.97 -42.93 -47.99
N ILE A 75 3.68 -43.28 -48.06
CA ILE A 75 2.57 -42.50 -47.48
C ILE A 75 2.42 -42.80 -45.98
N PHE A 76 2.71 -44.02 -45.55
CA PHE A 76 3.13 -44.34 -44.17
C PHE A 76 4.60 -43.94 -43.91
N GLY A 77 5.10 -42.92 -44.60
CA GLY A 77 6.38 -42.29 -44.35
C GLY A 77 6.41 -41.80 -42.91
N PHE A 78 7.13 -42.55 -42.07
CA PHE A 78 6.99 -42.52 -40.63
C PHE A 78 7.51 -41.18 -40.07
N ALA A 79 6.61 -40.20 -39.97
CA ALA A 79 6.84 -38.97 -39.23
C ALA A 79 7.03 -39.36 -37.76
N MET A 80 8.27 -39.63 -37.37
CA MET A 80 8.63 -39.83 -35.97
C MET A 80 8.17 -38.58 -35.22
N PRO A 81 7.38 -38.72 -34.14
CA PRO A 81 6.98 -37.57 -33.35
C PRO A 81 8.24 -36.88 -32.84
N GLU A 82 8.27 -35.56 -32.99
CA GLU A 82 9.34 -34.73 -32.47
C GLU A 82 9.46 -34.94 -30.97
N LYS A 83 10.67 -35.24 -30.51
CA LYS A 83 11.00 -35.58 -29.13
C LYS A 83 11.81 -34.46 -28.52
N TYR A 84 11.57 -34.22 -27.24
CA TYR A 84 12.27 -33.20 -26.46
C TYR A 84 12.82 -33.86 -25.20
N ASP A 85 14.10 -33.65 -24.93
CA ASP A 85 14.71 -34.03 -23.66
C ASP A 85 14.47 -32.91 -22.63
N VAL A 86 13.69 -33.22 -21.59
CA VAL A 86 13.24 -32.26 -20.57
C VAL A 86 13.72 -32.70 -19.19
N THR A 87 14.26 -31.75 -18.42
CA THR A 87 14.57 -31.94 -17.00
C THR A 87 13.48 -31.32 -16.14
N VAL A 88 12.71 -32.13 -15.42
CA VAL A 88 11.68 -31.68 -14.48
C VAL A 88 12.24 -31.75 -13.06
N LYS A 89 12.21 -30.62 -12.34
CA LYS A 89 12.52 -30.55 -10.90
C LYS A 89 11.22 -30.39 -10.10
N ASP A 90 11.08 -31.17 -9.04
CA ASP A 90 10.02 -31.07 -8.05
C ASP A 90 10.64 -31.10 -6.65
N GLY A 91 10.85 -29.91 -6.07
CA GLY A 91 11.72 -29.74 -4.90
C GLY A 91 13.12 -30.30 -5.15
N GLU A 92 13.59 -31.20 -4.27
CA GLU A 92 14.89 -31.87 -4.41
C GLU A 92 14.92 -32.95 -5.53
N ARG A 93 13.76 -33.33 -6.10
CA ARG A 93 13.67 -34.43 -7.07
C ARG A 93 13.86 -33.91 -8.50
N ALA A 94 15.02 -34.17 -9.10
CA ALA A 94 15.23 -33.95 -10.52
C ALA A 94 14.97 -35.25 -11.32
N GLN A 95 14.12 -35.17 -12.34
CA GLN A 95 13.81 -36.26 -13.27
C GLN A 95 14.11 -35.81 -14.71
N PHE A 96 14.65 -36.71 -15.52
CA PHE A 96 14.91 -36.49 -16.94
C PHE A 96 13.95 -37.34 -17.78
N VAL A 97 13.25 -36.73 -18.74
CA VAL A 97 12.24 -37.38 -19.57
C VAL A 97 12.38 -36.99 -21.04
N THR A 98 12.39 -37.99 -21.93
CA THR A 98 12.37 -37.80 -23.39
C THR A 98 10.92 -37.89 -23.89
N THR A 99 10.22 -36.77 -23.86
CA THR A 99 8.77 -36.67 -24.12
C THR A 99 8.46 -36.34 -25.59
N THR A 100 7.21 -36.56 -26.01
CA THR A 100 6.64 -36.00 -27.26
C THR A 100 5.61 -34.90 -26.98
N GLU A 101 5.38 -34.56 -25.71
CA GLU A 101 4.40 -33.56 -25.31
C GLU A 101 4.85 -32.14 -25.65
N LYS A 102 3.85 -31.30 -25.96
CA LYS A 102 4.10 -29.97 -26.54
C LYS A 102 3.96 -28.83 -25.55
N THR A 103 3.46 -29.09 -24.35
CA THR A 103 3.28 -28.09 -23.28
C THR A 103 3.83 -28.61 -21.97
N VAL A 104 4.30 -27.70 -21.10
CA VAL A 104 4.83 -28.04 -19.77
C VAL A 104 3.84 -28.91 -18.98
N MET A 105 2.53 -28.61 -19.02
CA MET A 105 1.51 -29.43 -18.36
C MET A 105 1.52 -30.89 -18.84
N GLY A 106 1.63 -31.13 -20.15
CA GLY A 106 1.66 -32.50 -20.71
C GLY A 106 2.85 -33.31 -20.19
N VAL A 107 4.03 -32.68 -20.05
CA VAL A 107 5.22 -33.33 -19.47
C VAL A 107 5.04 -33.66 -17.98
N LEU A 108 4.31 -32.81 -17.24
CA LEU A 108 4.00 -33.05 -15.83
C LEU A 108 2.93 -34.15 -15.67
N GLU A 109 1.94 -34.19 -16.56
CA GLU A 109 0.93 -35.26 -16.63
C GLU A 109 1.56 -36.61 -17.03
N GLU A 110 2.51 -36.65 -17.97
CA GLU A 110 3.27 -37.88 -18.34
C GLU A 110 4.11 -38.44 -17.16
N LEU A 111 4.48 -37.60 -16.20
CA LEU A 111 5.24 -37.97 -15.00
C LEU A 111 4.37 -38.21 -13.75
N ASP A 112 3.03 -38.27 -13.90
CA ASP A 112 2.05 -38.33 -12.79
C ASP A 112 2.17 -37.19 -11.74
N ILE A 113 2.81 -36.06 -12.11
CA ILE A 113 3.06 -34.93 -11.20
C ILE A 113 1.78 -34.11 -11.03
N THR A 114 0.99 -34.49 -10.03
CA THR A 114 -0.17 -33.71 -9.57
C THR A 114 0.29 -32.38 -8.98
N LEU A 115 -0.34 -31.27 -9.40
CA LEU A 115 -0.08 -29.91 -8.95
C LEU A 115 -1.24 -29.37 -8.11
N ALA A 116 -0.95 -28.61 -7.05
CA ALA A 116 -1.92 -27.76 -6.38
C ALA A 116 -2.32 -26.55 -7.27
N VAL A 117 -3.31 -25.78 -6.83
CA VAL A 117 -3.66 -24.50 -7.48
C VAL A 117 -2.61 -23.43 -7.15
N GLU A 118 -2.07 -23.50 -5.94
CA GLU A 118 -1.12 -22.57 -5.33
C GLU A 118 0.35 -22.90 -5.68
N ASP A 119 0.61 -24.06 -6.32
CA ASP A 119 1.93 -24.43 -6.84
C ASP A 119 2.34 -23.54 -8.02
N GLU A 120 3.59 -23.09 -8.05
CA GLU A 120 4.15 -22.35 -9.18
C GLU A 120 4.95 -23.29 -10.09
N VAL A 121 4.92 -23.05 -11.40
CA VAL A 121 5.67 -23.84 -12.38
C VAL A 121 6.41 -22.90 -13.33
N ILE A 122 7.72 -23.09 -13.41
CA ILE A 122 8.66 -22.23 -14.11
C ILE A 122 9.35 -23.03 -15.23
N PRO A 123 9.20 -22.66 -16.51
CA PRO A 123 8.25 -21.67 -17.04
C PRO A 123 6.80 -22.17 -16.97
N SER A 124 5.85 -21.26 -17.20
CA SER A 124 4.40 -21.48 -17.03
C SER A 124 3.88 -22.81 -17.58
N ARG A 125 2.87 -23.39 -16.90
CA ARG A 125 2.21 -24.66 -17.24
C ARG A 125 1.76 -24.77 -18.71
N ILE A 126 1.45 -23.65 -19.37
CA ILE A 126 1.04 -23.61 -20.79
C ILE A 126 2.17 -23.30 -21.79
N ALA A 127 3.40 -23.10 -21.32
CA ALA A 127 4.54 -22.82 -22.19
C ALA A 127 4.86 -24.02 -23.08
N SER A 128 5.32 -23.75 -24.31
CA SER A 128 5.70 -24.79 -25.25
C SER A 128 7.00 -25.48 -24.83
N VAL A 129 7.04 -26.80 -25.00
CA VAL A 129 8.23 -27.62 -24.72
C VAL A 129 9.30 -27.39 -25.80
N ASN A 130 10.56 -27.40 -25.38
CA ASN A 130 11.73 -27.31 -26.25
C ASN A 130 12.75 -28.38 -25.82
N ASP A 131 13.68 -28.72 -26.71
CA ASP A 131 14.75 -29.66 -26.39
C ASP A 131 15.77 -29.07 -25.40
N GLY A 132 16.24 -29.87 -24.44
CA GLY A 132 17.11 -29.43 -23.35
C GLY A 132 16.43 -28.55 -22.28
N MET A 133 15.11 -28.44 -22.30
CA MET A 133 14.35 -27.55 -21.41
C MET A 133 14.41 -28.00 -19.94
N THR A 134 14.49 -27.04 -19.02
CA THR A 134 14.24 -27.29 -17.59
C THR A 134 12.87 -26.75 -17.20
N VAL A 135 12.10 -27.57 -16.48
CA VAL A 135 10.85 -27.21 -15.80
C VAL A 135 11.11 -27.33 -14.30
N GLU A 136 10.66 -26.35 -13.52
CA GLU A 136 10.80 -26.32 -12.07
C GLU A 136 9.44 -26.11 -11.41
N VAL A 137 9.03 -27.07 -10.58
CA VAL A 137 7.79 -27.04 -9.80
C VAL A 137 8.13 -26.53 -8.40
N VAL A 138 7.68 -25.32 -8.09
CA VAL A 138 7.85 -24.70 -6.78
C VAL A 138 6.58 -24.95 -5.98
N ARG A 139 6.66 -25.86 -5.00
CA ARG A 139 5.51 -26.30 -4.21
C ARG A 139 5.01 -25.23 -3.25
N ALA A 140 3.69 -25.15 -3.10
CA ALA A 140 3.02 -24.27 -2.17
C ALA A 140 3.35 -24.63 -0.71
N LYS A 141 3.93 -23.67 0.00
CA LYS A 141 4.23 -23.73 1.43
C LYS A 141 3.02 -23.27 2.22
N GLU A 142 2.73 -23.88 3.37
CA GLU A 142 1.69 -23.44 4.30
C GLU A 142 2.33 -22.67 5.47
N ILE A 143 1.89 -21.44 5.69
CA ILE A 143 2.43 -20.49 6.68
C ILE A 143 1.29 -20.03 7.59
N TYR A 144 1.56 -19.92 8.90
CA TYR A 144 0.58 -19.53 9.91
C TYR A 144 0.94 -18.15 10.48
N ILE A 145 0.11 -17.15 10.22
CA ILE A 145 0.26 -15.81 10.77
C ILE A 145 -0.65 -15.67 12.00
N HIS A 146 -0.09 -15.20 13.11
CA HIS A 146 -0.79 -15.05 14.39
C HIS A 146 -0.97 -13.57 14.72
N LYS A 147 -2.21 -13.11 14.92
CA LYS A 147 -2.52 -11.79 15.50
C LYS A 147 -3.33 -11.97 16.79
N GLY A 148 -2.66 -11.87 17.93
CA GLY A 148 -3.25 -12.25 19.21
C GLY A 148 -3.65 -13.73 19.21
N ASP A 149 -4.93 -14.01 19.48
CA ASP A 149 -5.50 -15.37 19.44
C ASP A 149 -5.92 -15.84 18.03
N GLU A 150 -5.94 -14.96 17.03
CA GLU A 150 -6.31 -15.31 15.65
C GLU A 150 -5.12 -15.93 14.89
N VAL A 151 -5.37 -17.04 14.18
CA VAL A 151 -4.38 -17.74 13.35
C VAL A 151 -4.87 -17.86 11.91
N ILE A 152 -4.18 -17.22 10.98
CA ILE A 152 -4.52 -17.14 9.56
C ILE A 152 -3.54 -18.01 8.75
N PRO A 153 -4.00 -19.12 8.14
CA PRO A 153 -3.19 -19.92 7.24
C PRO A 153 -3.10 -19.29 5.85
N ILE A 154 -1.88 -19.14 5.33
CA ILE A 154 -1.57 -18.65 3.98
C ILE A 154 -0.85 -19.77 3.21
N LYS A 155 -1.21 -19.97 1.94
CA LYS A 155 -0.53 -20.91 1.02
C LYS A 155 0.16 -20.16 -0.11
N LYS A 156 1.46 -20.42 -0.30
CA LYS A 156 2.28 -19.68 -1.26
C LYS A 156 3.54 -20.45 -1.68
N ALA A 157 3.81 -20.56 -2.98
CA ALA A 157 5.03 -21.21 -3.49
C ALA A 157 6.31 -20.41 -3.20
N SER A 158 6.30 -19.13 -3.57
CA SER A 158 7.47 -18.23 -3.60
C SER A 158 7.14 -16.87 -2.96
N GLY A 159 8.13 -16.23 -2.34
CA GLY A 159 7.99 -14.91 -1.71
C GLY A 159 8.60 -14.79 -0.32
N THR A 160 8.34 -13.64 0.30
CA THR A 160 8.90 -13.15 1.57
C THR A 160 7.86 -13.03 2.69
N VAL A 161 8.32 -12.92 3.94
CA VAL A 161 7.47 -12.65 5.12
C VAL A 161 6.57 -11.42 4.91
N ARG A 162 7.09 -10.33 4.33
CA ARG A 162 6.32 -9.12 4.01
C ARG A 162 5.16 -9.40 3.05
N GLU A 163 5.36 -10.27 2.07
CA GLU A 163 4.34 -10.64 1.08
C GLU A 163 3.28 -11.56 1.67
N ALA A 164 3.68 -12.52 2.52
CA ALA A 164 2.74 -13.36 3.27
C ALA A 164 1.85 -12.54 4.22
N LEU A 165 2.42 -11.58 4.95
CA LEU A 165 1.67 -10.64 5.79
C LEU A 165 0.70 -9.78 4.96
N ARG A 166 1.16 -9.25 3.82
CA ARG A 166 0.34 -8.46 2.88
C ARG A 166 -0.83 -9.25 2.30
N ASP A 167 -0.63 -10.52 1.98
CA ASP A 167 -1.69 -11.40 1.46
C ASP A 167 -2.71 -11.78 2.55
N ALA A 168 -2.28 -11.88 3.82
CA ALA A 168 -3.16 -11.97 4.98
C ALA A 168 -3.88 -10.66 5.34
N GLY A 169 -3.61 -9.56 4.62
CA GLY A 169 -4.20 -8.23 4.85
C GLY A 169 -3.46 -7.35 5.85
N PHE A 170 -2.35 -7.81 6.43
CA PHE A 170 -1.54 -7.04 7.38
C PHE A 170 -0.54 -6.14 6.65
N ALA A 171 -0.59 -4.84 6.94
CA ALA A 171 0.28 -3.83 6.35
C ALA A 171 1.27 -3.33 7.41
N ALA A 172 2.35 -4.10 7.61
CA ALA A 172 3.39 -3.82 8.61
C ALA A 172 3.86 -2.35 8.62
N SER A 173 3.75 -1.72 9.80
CA SER A 173 4.28 -0.40 10.12
C SER A 173 5.78 -0.46 10.49
N SER A 174 6.35 0.67 10.92
CA SER A 174 7.67 0.71 11.57
C SER A 174 7.66 0.29 13.03
N ASP A 175 6.46 0.29 13.64
CA ASP A 175 6.27 0.24 15.09
C ASP A 175 5.74 -1.15 15.52
N ASP A 176 5.19 -1.90 14.56
CA ASP A 176 4.67 -3.27 14.71
C ASP A 176 5.76 -4.27 15.13
N GLU A 177 5.45 -5.16 16.06
CA GLU A 177 6.36 -6.23 16.47
C GLU A 177 6.09 -7.50 15.66
N ILE A 178 7.11 -7.98 14.95
CA ILE A 178 7.03 -9.13 14.04
C ILE A 178 8.12 -10.14 14.37
N SER A 179 7.76 -11.42 14.55
CA SER A 179 8.69 -12.47 14.96
C SER A 179 9.67 -12.96 13.88
N ALA A 180 9.65 -12.35 12.69
CA ALA A 180 10.46 -12.74 11.55
C ALA A 180 10.79 -11.51 10.69
N GLU A 181 11.99 -11.48 10.13
CA GLU A 181 12.46 -10.38 9.27
C GLU A 181 11.64 -10.30 7.97
N LEU A 182 11.12 -9.11 7.66
CA LEU A 182 10.20 -8.86 6.54
C LEU A 182 10.71 -9.32 5.17
N ASP A 183 12.03 -9.25 4.92
CA ASP A 183 12.65 -9.64 3.65
C ASP A 183 13.08 -11.12 3.59
N THR A 184 12.90 -11.90 4.66
CA THR A 184 13.28 -13.32 4.63
C THR A 184 12.34 -14.14 3.75
N PRO A 185 12.87 -15.09 2.93
CA PRO A 185 12.05 -16.03 2.17
C PRO A 185 11.21 -16.92 3.08
N ILE A 186 9.96 -17.15 2.70
CA ILE A 186 9.04 -18.01 3.46
C ILE A 186 9.46 -19.49 3.40
N THR A 187 9.31 -20.19 4.52
CA THR A 187 9.50 -21.64 4.65
C THR A 187 8.17 -22.38 4.84
N ASP A 188 8.13 -23.68 4.58
CA ASP A 188 6.95 -24.50 4.85
C ASP A 188 6.76 -24.71 6.36
N GLY A 189 5.51 -24.73 6.83
CA GLY A 189 5.15 -24.81 8.25
C GLY A 189 5.60 -23.60 9.09
N GLN A 190 5.90 -22.45 8.48
CA GLN A 190 6.42 -21.29 9.21
C GLN A 190 5.35 -20.63 10.08
N HIS A 191 5.67 -20.34 11.34
CA HIS A 191 4.85 -19.52 12.22
C HIS A 191 5.39 -18.09 12.28
N ILE A 192 4.52 -17.09 12.08
CA ILE A 192 4.86 -15.66 12.08
C ILE A 192 3.90 -14.96 13.05
N TYR A 193 4.42 -14.44 14.16
CA TYR A 193 3.63 -13.64 15.09
C TYR A 193 3.71 -12.17 14.68
N PHE A 194 2.54 -11.54 14.58
CA PHE A 194 2.36 -10.13 14.22
C PHE A 194 1.59 -9.42 15.33
N THR A 195 2.16 -8.35 15.85
CA THR A 195 1.50 -7.46 16.82
C THR A 195 1.40 -6.07 16.23
N ASP A 196 0.16 -5.63 16.07
CA ASP A 196 -0.24 -4.29 15.64
C ASP A 196 0.03 -3.32 16.79
N VAL A 197 0.93 -2.35 16.61
CA VAL A 197 1.36 -1.42 17.65
C VAL A 197 0.95 0.00 17.28
N ARG A 198 0.14 0.64 18.14
CA ARG A 198 -0.32 2.02 17.96
C ARG A 198 0.03 2.84 19.18
N VAL A 199 0.76 3.93 18.98
CA VAL A 199 1.09 4.91 20.02
C VAL A 199 0.27 6.18 19.77
N GLU A 200 -0.39 6.68 20.82
CA GLU A 200 -1.16 7.93 20.80
C GLU A 200 -0.71 8.83 21.95
N GLU A 201 -0.88 10.15 21.78
CA GLU A 201 -0.60 11.13 22.83
C GLU A 201 -1.85 12.00 23.07
N GLU A 202 -2.40 11.89 24.28
CA GLU A 202 -3.59 12.60 24.75
C GLU A 202 -3.16 13.88 25.50
N GLU A 203 -3.51 15.06 24.98
CA GLU A 203 -3.25 16.35 25.64
C GLU A 203 -4.47 16.82 26.42
N ALA A 204 -4.28 17.06 27.72
CA ALA A 204 -5.26 17.63 28.62
C ALA A 204 -4.81 19.00 29.14
N LEU A 205 -5.74 19.96 29.21
CA LEU A 205 -5.54 21.27 29.81
C LEU A 205 -6.41 21.39 31.07
N GLU A 206 -5.77 21.53 32.23
CA GLU A 206 -6.40 21.70 33.54
C GLU A 206 -6.33 23.17 33.97
N THR A 207 -7.46 23.75 34.38
CA THR A 207 -7.51 25.11 34.94
C THR A 207 -7.07 25.08 36.40
N LEU A 208 -6.07 25.89 36.76
CA LEU A 208 -5.62 26.04 38.14
C LEU A 208 -6.36 27.22 38.80
N PRO A 209 -7.13 27.01 39.89
CA PRO A 209 -7.81 28.08 40.57
C PRO A 209 -6.81 29.05 41.24
N PHE A 210 -7.20 30.31 41.37
CA PHE A 210 -6.50 31.30 42.20
C PHE A 210 -7.10 31.36 43.61
N GLU A 211 -6.33 31.83 44.58
CA GLU A 211 -6.82 32.10 45.93
C GLU A 211 -7.15 33.60 46.11
N THR A 212 -8.15 33.92 46.95
CA THR A 212 -8.41 35.29 47.38
C THR A 212 -7.70 35.60 48.69
N VAL A 213 -6.63 36.40 48.62
CA VAL A 213 -5.88 36.91 49.76
C VAL A 213 -6.53 38.20 50.27
N LYS A 214 -6.90 38.24 51.55
CA LYS A 214 -7.35 39.46 52.22
C LYS A 214 -6.18 40.17 52.90
N GLU A 215 -6.04 41.47 52.67
CA GLU A 215 -4.96 42.30 53.21
C GLU A 215 -5.54 43.57 53.82
N GLU A 216 -5.12 43.96 55.02
CA GLU A 216 -5.68 45.13 55.70
C GLU A 216 -5.25 46.47 55.06
N ASP A 217 -6.14 47.45 55.12
CA ASP A 217 -5.93 48.80 54.61
C ASP A 217 -6.50 49.86 55.58
N PHE A 218 -5.61 50.47 56.36
CA PHE A 218 -5.96 51.54 57.30
C PHE A 218 -6.38 52.87 56.63
N SER A 219 -6.36 52.95 55.29
CA SER A 219 -6.91 54.09 54.53
C SER A 219 -8.36 53.87 54.07
N LEU A 220 -8.89 52.65 54.20
CA LEU A 220 -10.27 52.29 53.88
C LEU A 220 -11.10 52.14 55.17
N ALA A 221 -12.34 52.62 55.14
CA ALA A 221 -13.26 52.60 56.28
C ALA A 221 -13.57 51.17 56.74
N GLU A 222 -13.70 50.98 58.06
CA GLU A 222 -13.99 49.66 58.63
C GLU A 222 -15.23 49.02 58.00
N GLY A 223 -15.12 47.74 57.64
CA GLY A 223 -16.18 46.99 56.96
C GLY A 223 -16.33 47.27 55.46
N THR A 224 -15.44 48.06 54.84
CA THR A 224 -15.37 48.18 53.37
C THR A 224 -14.35 47.19 52.78
N GLU A 225 -14.71 46.53 51.68
CA GLU A 225 -13.80 45.65 50.92
C GLU A 225 -13.58 46.18 49.50
N LYS A 226 -12.38 46.01 48.96
CA LYS A 226 -12.02 46.48 47.62
C LYS A 226 -10.95 45.61 46.98
N VAL A 227 -11.25 45.03 45.82
CA VAL A 227 -10.25 44.35 44.98
C VAL A 227 -9.15 45.33 44.57
N ALA A 228 -7.91 44.99 44.88
CA ALA A 228 -6.69 45.72 44.54
C ALA A 228 -5.93 45.05 43.39
N VAL A 229 -5.93 43.71 43.36
CA VAL A 229 -5.47 42.88 42.24
C VAL A 229 -6.58 41.88 41.95
N ALA A 230 -7.06 41.82 40.71
CA ALA A 230 -8.05 40.83 40.31
C ALA A 230 -7.39 39.46 40.09
N GLY A 231 -8.03 38.40 40.55
CA GLY A 231 -7.54 37.04 40.36
C GLY A 231 -7.51 36.62 38.89
N GLN A 232 -6.59 35.74 38.54
CA GLN A 232 -6.51 35.10 37.22
C GLN A 232 -6.25 33.62 37.41
N GLU A 233 -7.06 32.79 36.76
CA GLU A 233 -6.84 31.35 36.75
C GLU A 233 -5.52 31.01 36.04
N GLY A 234 -4.81 30.01 36.56
CA GLY A 234 -3.67 29.41 35.90
C GLY A 234 -4.11 28.30 34.95
N GLN A 235 -3.14 27.72 34.26
CA GLN A 235 -3.33 26.58 33.39
C GLN A 235 -2.16 25.60 33.54
N ARG A 236 -2.51 24.32 33.52
CA ARG A 236 -1.60 23.19 33.50
C ARG A 236 -1.86 22.38 32.24
N ARG A 237 -0.81 21.83 31.66
CA ARG A 237 -0.81 21.02 30.44
C ARG A 237 -0.19 19.68 30.73
N THR A 238 -0.96 18.63 30.49
CA THR A 238 -0.55 17.24 30.72
C THR A 238 -0.64 16.49 29.40
N VAL A 239 0.45 15.88 28.95
CA VAL A 239 0.47 14.98 27.79
C VAL A 239 0.67 13.56 28.26
N THR A 240 -0.28 12.69 27.94
CA THR A 240 -0.27 11.28 28.30
C THR A 240 0.00 10.44 27.06
N ARG A 241 1.10 9.70 27.02
CA ARG A 241 1.36 8.70 25.99
C ARG A 241 0.63 7.42 26.32
N ILE A 242 -0.09 6.88 25.35
CA ILE A 242 -0.86 5.64 25.46
C ILE A 242 -0.35 4.67 24.39
N VAL A 243 -0.07 3.43 24.78
CA VAL A 243 0.42 2.39 23.88
C VAL A 243 -0.63 1.28 23.79
N TYR A 244 -1.04 0.97 22.57
CA TYR A 244 -1.95 -0.11 22.23
C TYR A 244 -1.18 -1.24 21.55
N LYS A 245 -1.53 -2.50 21.88
CA LYS A 245 -1.07 -3.70 21.17
C LYS A 245 -2.27 -4.57 20.83
N ASN A 246 -2.47 -4.85 19.54
CA ASN A 246 -3.66 -5.53 19.01
C ASN A 246 -4.96 -4.92 19.58
N ASP A 247 -5.08 -3.59 19.44
CA ASP A 247 -6.16 -2.73 19.94
C ASP A 247 -6.39 -2.65 21.47
N ALA A 248 -5.69 -3.47 22.28
CA ALA A 248 -5.74 -3.38 23.74
C ALA A 248 -4.74 -2.34 24.28
N GLU A 249 -5.16 -1.48 25.21
CA GLU A 249 -4.27 -0.56 25.94
C GLU A 249 -3.32 -1.37 26.86
N VAL A 250 -2.01 -1.26 26.65
CA VAL A 250 -0.98 -1.98 27.41
C VAL A 250 -0.10 -1.06 28.26
N SER A 251 -0.05 0.23 27.97
CA SER A 251 0.64 1.23 28.80
C SER A 251 0.00 2.60 28.67
N ARG A 252 0.06 3.39 29.75
CA ARG A 252 -0.37 4.78 29.85
C ARG A 252 0.58 5.52 30.79
N GLU A 253 1.29 6.51 30.28
CA GLU A 253 2.33 7.25 31.00
C GLU A 253 2.22 8.76 30.73
N ILE A 254 2.37 9.59 31.78
CA ILE A 254 2.43 11.04 31.63
C ILE A 254 3.85 11.41 31.18
N VAL A 255 3.98 11.86 29.93
CA VAL A 255 5.26 12.23 29.30
C VAL A 255 5.56 13.73 29.38
N LEU A 256 4.56 14.54 29.72
CA LEU A 256 4.71 15.97 30.06
C LEU A 256 3.66 16.36 31.11
N ASP A 257 4.08 17.12 32.12
CA ASP A 257 3.24 17.77 33.13
C ASP A 257 3.86 19.13 33.44
N GLU A 258 3.28 20.20 32.90
CA GLU A 258 3.82 21.57 33.01
C GLU A 258 2.73 22.58 33.38
N VAL A 259 3.07 23.57 34.21
CA VAL A 259 2.20 24.73 34.50
C VAL A 259 2.47 25.81 33.44
N THR A 260 1.68 25.82 32.38
CA THR A 260 1.80 26.77 31.26
C THR A 260 1.46 28.21 31.67
N GLN A 261 0.59 28.39 32.67
CA GLN A 261 0.25 29.68 33.25
C GLN A 261 0.09 29.55 34.77
N GLN A 262 0.86 30.32 35.54
CA GLN A 262 0.69 30.39 36.99
C GLN A 262 -0.61 31.15 37.34
N PRO A 263 -1.41 30.68 38.32
CA PRO A 263 -2.53 31.45 38.82
C PRO A 263 -2.05 32.74 39.50
N VAL A 264 -2.81 33.82 39.35
CA VAL A 264 -2.58 35.09 40.04
C VAL A 264 -3.64 35.23 41.12
N ASN A 265 -3.22 35.22 42.39
CA ASN A 265 -4.14 35.39 43.51
C ASN A 265 -4.85 36.74 43.48
N GLU A 266 -6.14 36.73 43.80
CA GLU A 266 -6.93 37.95 43.98
C GLU A 266 -6.52 38.61 45.31
N VAL A 267 -6.28 39.91 45.31
CA VAL A 267 -5.97 40.66 46.54
C VAL A 267 -7.13 41.59 46.86
N VAL A 268 -7.82 41.32 47.96
CA VAL A 268 -8.93 42.14 48.48
C VAL A 268 -8.41 42.95 49.67
N LYS A 269 -8.35 44.27 49.50
CA LYS A 269 -8.06 45.22 50.57
C LYS A 269 -9.28 45.36 51.47
N VAL A 270 -9.12 45.07 52.76
CA VAL A 270 -10.18 45.21 53.78
C VAL A 270 -9.91 46.40 54.68
N GLY A 271 -10.89 47.29 54.81
CA GLY A 271 -10.75 48.51 55.58
C GLY A 271 -10.74 48.26 57.08
N THR A 272 -9.80 48.92 57.78
CA THR A 272 -9.65 48.88 59.24
C THR A 272 -9.74 50.28 59.88
N PHE A 273 -10.07 51.31 59.10
CA PHE A 273 -10.21 52.69 59.61
C PHE A 273 -11.55 52.90 60.31
N SER A 274 -11.52 52.97 61.65
CA SER A 274 -12.63 53.43 62.49
C SER A 274 -12.21 54.58 63.40
N ALA A 275 -13.10 55.55 63.59
CA ALA A 275 -12.84 56.75 64.40
C ALA A 275 -12.57 56.42 65.88
N ASP A 276 -13.18 55.35 66.39
CA ASP A 276 -12.93 54.86 67.75
C ASP A 276 -11.53 54.23 67.85
N SER A 277 -11.11 53.48 66.83
CA SER A 277 -9.76 52.91 66.72
C SER A 277 -8.68 54.00 66.64
N VAL A 278 -8.90 55.08 65.87
CA VAL A 278 -7.96 56.22 65.84
C VAL A 278 -7.94 56.96 67.18
N SER A 279 -9.08 57.08 67.86
CA SER A 279 -9.18 57.70 69.18
C SER A 279 -8.39 56.90 70.23
N ALA A 280 -8.52 55.56 70.24
CA ALA A 280 -7.72 54.68 71.09
C ALA A 280 -6.21 54.78 70.79
N LEU A 281 -5.84 54.84 69.50
CA LEU A 281 -4.44 54.99 69.07
C LEU A 281 -3.84 56.36 69.43
N MET A 282 -4.66 57.42 69.53
CA MET A 282 -4.25 58.72 70.04
C MET A 282 -4.14 58.75 71.57
N LEU A 283 -5.05 58.10 72.31
CA LEU A 283 -4.94 58.00 73.78
C LEU A 283 -3.63 57.32 74.20
N ASN A 284 -3.28 56.17 73.60
CA ASN A 284 -2.02 55.47 73.91
C ASN A 284 -0.75 56.27 73.53
N LYS A 285 -0.84 57.27 72.64
CA LYS A 285 0.27 58.18 72.33
C LYS A 285 0.34 59.39 73.26
N LEU A 286 -0.65 59.60 74.12
CA LEU A 286 -0.65 60.69 75.09
C LEU A 286 0.13 60.31 76.36
N ASP A 287 -0.02 59.08 76.86
CA ASP A 287 0.80 58.56 77.97
C ASP A 287 2.28 58.43 77.61
N ALA A 288 2.59 58.05 76.37
CA ALA A 288 3.96 57.99 75.85
C ALA A 288 4.62 59.37 75.60
N ALA A 289 3.88 60.47 75.81
CA ALA A 289 4.32 61.85 75.58
C ALA A 289 4.45 62.66 76.88
N HIS A 290 4.74 61.98 78.01
CA HIS A 290 4.91 62.60 79.34
C HIS A 290 6.28 62.35 79.98
N ASP A 291 7.32 62.16 79.17
CA ASP A 291 8.70 62.39 79.62
C ASP A 291 9.60 62.95 78.50
N GLY A 292 10.53 63.84 78.86
CA GLY A 292 11.64 64.31 78.02
C GLY A 292 11.34 65.20 76.78
N ILE A 293 11.12 66.51 76.97
CA ILE A 293 11.40 67.51 75.91
C ILE A 293 12.88 67.91 75.96
N SER A 294 13.66 67.60 74.92
CA SER A 294 14.98 68.22 74.72
C SER A 294 15.49 68.13 73.26
N GLU A 295 15.86 69.31 72.75
CA GLU A 295 16.87 69.62 71.71
C GLU A 295 16.81 69.09 70.25
N ALA A 296 16.69 70.08 69.35
CA ALA A 296 17.60 70.36 68.23
C ALA A 296 17.52 69.61 66.88
N LEU A 297 16.89 70.31 65.91
CA LEU A 297 17.49 70.76 64.64
C LEU A 297 18.03 69.75 63.59
N ALA A 298 17.20 69.60 62.54
CA ALA A 298 17.53 69.82 61.12
C ALA A 298 18.12 68.70 60.22
N ALA A 299 17.97 68.94 58.91
CA ALA A 299 18.53 68.25 57.73
C ALA A 299 17.92 66.89 57.28
N THR A 300 16.96 67.00 56.36
CA THR A 300 16.48 65.99 55.40
C THR A 300 17.60 65.42 54.49
N PRO A 301 17.41 64.23 53.87
CA PRO A 301 16.91 64.23 52.49
C PRO A 301 15.86 63.17 52.10
N THR A 302 15.08 63.57 51.09
CA THR A 302 14.12 62.89 50.20
C THR A 302 14.76 61.67 49.47
N PRO A 303 14.03 60.56 49.12
CA PRO A 303 13.12 60.57 47.95
C PRO A 303 11.79 59.78 48.06
N THR A 304 10.91 60.04 47.09
CA THR A 304 9.55 59.50 46.91
C THR A 304 9.51 58.34 45.89
N PRO A 305 8.39 57.59 45.77
CA PRO A 305 7.66 57.70 44.49
C PRO A 305 6.12 57.78 44.56
N LYS A 306 5.57 58.18 43.40
CA LYS A 306 4.16 58.25 42.93
C LYS A 306 3.34 56.95 43.14
N ALA A 307 1.99 56.93 43.03
CA ALA A 307 1.00 57.97 42.66
C ALA A 307 -0.43 57.63 43.13
N THR A 308 -1.33 58.64 43.10
CA THR A 308 -2.79 58.51 43.25
C THR A 308 -3.49 58.39 41.87
N PRO A 309 -4.53 57.55 41.70
CA PRO A 309 -5.37 57.54 40.50
C PRO A 309 -6.57 58.51 40.61
N LYS A 310 -7.08 59.05 39.49
CA LYS A 310 -8.40 59.68 39.44
C LYS A 310 -9.14 59.47 38.11
N LYS A 311 -10.43 59.15 38.22
CA LYS A 311 -11.43 58.85 37.19
C LYS A 311 -12.03 60.14 36.58
N THR A 312 -12.63 60.09 35.37
CA THR A 312 -14.03 60.53 35.06
C THR A 312 -14.35 60.82 33.57
N GLN A 313 -15.41 60.14 33.06
CA GLN A 313 -16.34 60.48 31.95
C GLN A 313 -15.95 60.36 30.44
N GLN A 314 -17.04 60.28 29.67
CA GLN A 314 -17.30 60.00 28.24
C GLN A 314 -18.28 61.14 27.79
N PRO A 315 -18.36 61.64 26.52
CA PRO A 315 -18.66 60.80 25.37
C PRO A 315 -18.22 61.18 23.93
N ALA A 316 -18.22 60.13 23.08
CA ALA A 316 -18.62 60.05 21.66
C ALA A 316 -18.15 61.09 20.61
N SER A 317 -17.32 60.63 19.66
CA SER A 317 -17.66 60.62 18.22
C SER A 317 -16.59 59.88 17.38
N THR A 318 -16.99 59.40 16.20
CA THR A 318 -16.18 58.73 15.14
C THR A 318 -16.23 59.56 13.85
N PRO A 319 -15.47 59.29 12.76
CA PRO A 319 -14.39 58.29 12.55
C PRO A 319 -13.14 58.79 11.77
N LYS A 320 -12.22 57.84 11.46
CA LYS A 320 -11.46 57.68 10.19
C LYS A 320 -10.00 58.18 10.11
N ALA A 321 -9.22 57.44 9.29
CA ALA A 321 -7.89 57.71 8.70
C ALA A 321 -6.62 57.21 9.45
N THR A 322 -6.12 56.07 8.98
CA THR A 322 -4.70 55.65 8.90
C THR A 322 -3.89 56.59 7.95
N PRO A 323 -2.53 56.56 7.86
CA PRO A 323 -1.62 55.43 8.20
C PRO A 323 -0.25 55.74 8.87
N LYS A 324 0.43 54.65 9.24
CA LYS A 324 1.90 54.41 9.32
C LYS A 324 2.77 55.18 10.37
N PRO A 325 3.70 54.48 11.08
CA PRO A 325 4.71 55.11 11.93
C PRO A 325 6.05 55.36 11.21
N ASP A 326 6.88 56.21 11.82
CA ASP A 326 8.32 56.34 11.58
C ASP A 326 9.05 56.44 12.94
N ASN A 327 10.11 55.64 13.11
CA ASN A 327 11.50 56.02 13.49
C ASN A 327 11.73 56.98 14.68
N ASN A 328 12.69 56.80 15.60
CA ASN A 328 13.65 55.73 15.96
C ASN A 328 14.30 56.15 17.33
N GLU A 329 15.31 55.55 17.98
CA GLU A 329 16.21 54.40 17.79
C GLU A 329 16.80 53.98 19.15
N THR A 330 17.19 52.70 19.34
CA THR A 330 18.50 52.23 19.88
C THR A 330 18.42 50.74 20.23
N GLN A 331 19.17 49.91 19.51
CA GLN A 331 19.53 48.54 19.91
C GLN A 331 21.06 48.41 19.95
N VAL A 332 21.59 47.50 20.77
CA VAL A 332 23.02 47.33 21.01
C VAL A 332 23.43 45.88 20.68
N THR A 333 24.43 45.73 19.80
CA THR A 333 25.11 44.45 19.47
C THR A 333 26.27 44.22 20.46
N PRO A 334 26.71 42.96 20.72
CA PRO A 334 27.51 42.22 19.73
C PRO A 334 27.32 40.67 19.74
N ALA A 335 28.11 39.99 18.91
CA ALA A 335 28.40 38.55 18.95
C ALA A 335 29.88 38.33 19.36
N PRO A 336 30.48 37.11 19.38
CA PRO A 336 29.92 35.74 19.37
C PRO A 336 30.36 34.91 20.61
N THR A 337 30.06 33.60 20.65
CA THR A 337 30.42 32.69 21.77
C THR A 337 31.16 31.42 21.29
N PRO A 338 32.33 31.07 21.87
CA PRO A 338 33.01 29.78 21.68
C PRO A 338 32.88 28.79 22.89
N GLU A 339 33.42 27.58 22.71
CA GLU A 339 33.26 26.32 23.48
C GLU A 339 33.77 26.31 24.95
N PRO A 340 33.44 25.24 25.73
CA PRO A 340 34.41 24.12 25.90
C PRO A 340 33.83 22.67 25.99
N THR A 341 34.64 21.67 25.63
CA THR A 341 34.55 20.20 25.92
C THR A 341 35.33 19.83 27.22
N PRO A 342 35.29 18.63 27.88
CA PRO A 342 35.27 17.20 27.38
C PRO A 342 34.13 16.29 27.98
N THR A 343 33.69 15.14 27.38
CA THR A 343 34.29 13.75 27.27
C THR A 343 34.25 12.96 28.60
N PRO A 344 33.79 11.67 28.70
CA PRO A 344 33.87 10.50 27.78
C PRO A 344 32.52 10.04 27.16
N GLU A 345 32.42 9.53 25.93
CA GLU A 345 33.04 8.37 25.22
C GLU A 345 32.27 7.05 25.37
N ASP A 346 31.39 6.77 24.40
CA ASP A 346 31.33 5.50 23.65
C ASP A 346 30.67 5.78 22.26
N GLU A 347 31.10 5.06 21.23
CA GLU A 347 31.01 5.27 19.75
C GLU A 347 29.74 5.91 19.08
N PRO A 348 29.87 6.49 17.86
CA PRO A 348 28.86 7.37 17.26
C PRO A 348 27.83 6.68 16.32
N VAL A 349 26.59 7.16 16.37
CA VAL A 349 25.61 7.01 15.27
C VAL A 349 25.43 8.37 14.60
N SER A 350 25.83 8.47 13.32
CA SER A 350 25.68 9.72 12.56
C SER A 350 24.21 10.06 12.34
N GLY A 351 23.79 11.26 12.74
CA GLY A 351 22.55 11.85 12.24
C GLY A 351 22.61 12.04 10.72
N GLY A 352 21.48 11.84 10.05
CA GLY A 352 21.33 12.03 8.59
C GLY A 352 19.88 11.84 8.16
N ASP A 353 19.40 12.71 7.28
CA ASP A 353 17.98 12.86 6.89
C ASP A 353 17.44 11.67 6.07
N SER A 354 17.23 10.52 6.71
CA SER A 354 16.74 9.30 6.08
C SER A 354 15.23 9.34 5.82
N LEU A 355 14.85 9.63 4.58
CA LEU A 355 13.47 9.53 4.10
C LEU A 355 13.08 8.07 3.82
N PRO A 356 11.77 7.73 3.88
CA PRO A 356 11.31 6.36 3.66
C PRO A 356 11.73 5.80 2.30
N GLY A 357 12.10 4.52 2.27
CA GLY A 357 12.67 3.86 1.08
C GLY A 357 14.19 3.98 0.94
N GLY A 358 14.90 4.47 1.97
CA GLY A 358 16.33 4.73 1.92
C GLY A 358 16.69 5.97 1.10
N LEU A 359 15.73 6.88 0.95
CA LEU A 359 15.90 8.13 0.21
C LEU A 359 16.69 9.16 1.05
N THR A 360 17.48 9.98 0.36
CA THR A 360 18.11 11.16 0.95
C THR A 360 17.46 12.45 0.42
N GLN A 361 17.50 13.52 1.22
CA GLN A 361 16.83 14.79 0.91
C GLN A 361 17.30 15.42 -0.42
N ASP A 362 18.53 15.16 -0.85
CA ASP A 362 19.08 15.61 -2.13
C ASP A 362 18.53 14.83 -3.35
N GLN A 363 18.01 13.61 -3.19
CA GLN A 363 17.41 12.83 -4.28
C GLN A 363 15.99 13.28 -4.63
N VAL A 364 15.30 13.93 -3.69
CA VAL A 364 13.90 14.33 -3.83
C VAL A 364 13.77 15.69 -4.52
N ALA A 365 12.94 15.76 -5.55
CA ALA A 365 12.56 16.97 -6.26
C ALA A 365 11.31 17.64 -5.66
N ARG A 366 10.30 16.83 -5.25
CA ARG A 366 9.06 17.30 -4.63
C ARG A 366 8.35 16.16 -3.89
N VAL A 367 7.77 16.44 -2.73
CA VAL A 367 6.81 15.52 -2.06
C VAL A 367 5.38 15.94 -2.39
N ALA A 368 4.50 14.98 -2.65
CA ALA A 368 3.07 15.23 -2.91
C ALA A 368 2.19 14.14 -2.28
N ASN A 369 1.11 14.55 -1.61
CA ASN A 369 0.04 13.63 -1.22
C ASN A 369 -0.94 13.45 -2.38
N MET A 370 -1.15 12.20 -2.80
CA MET A 370 -1.91 11.83 -3.99
C MET A 370 -2.87 10.69 -3.68
N LYS A 371 -3.96 10.57 -4.45
CA LYS A 371 -4.86 9.42 -4.37
C LYS A 371 -4.33 8.30 -5.26
N ALA A 372 -3.95 7.18 -4.66
CA ALA A 372 -3.57 5.97 -5.38
C ALA A 372 -4.76 5.04 -5.56
N THR A 373 -4.91 4.56 -6.80
CA THR A 373 -5.67 3.36 -7.15
C THR A 373 -4.68 2.28 -7.61
N ALA A 374 -5.17 1.09 -7.95
CA ALA A 374 -4.33 0.04 -8.55
C ALA A 374 -5.04 -0.62 -9.74
N TYR A 375 -4.24 -1.07 -10.70
CA TYR A 375 -4.66 -1.77 -11.91
C TYR A 375 -3.71 -2.93 -12.24
N THR A 376 -4.20 -3.87 -13.05
CA THR A 376 -3.43 -5.04 -13.50
C THR A 376 -3.50 -5.18 -15.02
N HIS A 377 -2.98 -6.27 -15.57
CA HIS A 377 -2.84 -6.56 -17.00
C HIS A 377 -4.11 -6.27 -17.82
N THR A 378 -4.13 -5.15 -18.54
CA THR A 378 -5.27 -4.76 -19.42
C THR A 378 -5.14 -5.29 -20.86
N GLY A 379 -4.03 -5.98 -21.19
CA GLY A 379 -3.69 -6.39 -22.55
C GLY A 379 -3.12 -5.28 -23.44
N ASN A 380 -2.92 -4.06 -22.92
CA ASN A 380 -2.35 -2.92 -23.63
C ASN A 380 -0.94 -2.56 -23.12
N GLN A 381 -0.14 -1.92 -23.97
CA GLN A 381 1.10 -1.27 -23.56
C GLN A 381 0.82 0.07 -22.86
N THR A 382 1.80 0.54 -22.10
CA THR A 382 1.77 1.85 -21.43
C THR A 382 1.79 3.01 -22.44
N ALA A 383 1.46 4.22 -21.99
CA ALA A 383 1.63 5.45 -22.76
C ALA A 383 3.07 5.72 -23.28
N THR A 384 4.10 5.07 -22.71
CA THR A 384 5.49 5.11 -23.19
C THR A 384 5.89 3.93 -24.09
N GLY A 385 4.97 2.98 -24.33
CA GLY A 385 5.18 1.82 -25.21
C GLY A 385 5.85 0.61 -24.53
N THR A 386 6.03 0.63 -23.21
CA THR A 386 6.48 -0.52 -22.43
C THR A 386 5.32 -1.47 -22.11
N TRP A 387 5.61 -2.73 -21.81
CA TRP A 387 4.63 -3.59 -21.14
C TRP A 387 4.66 -3.28 -19.64
N PRO A 388 3.50 -3.02 -19.00
CA PRO A 388 3.46 -2.66 -17.59
C PRO A 388 3.84 -3.85 -16.71
N LYS A 389 4.47 -3.54 -15.57
CA LYS A 389 5.04 -4.48 -14.60
C LYS A 389 5.08 -3.82 -13.21
N VAL A 390 5.37 -4.55 -12.13
CA VAL A 390 5.62 -3.89 -10.83
C VAL A 390 6.71 -2.80 -10.97
N GLY A 391 6.40 -1.60 -10.49
CA GLY A 391 7.20 -0.39 -10.71
C GLY A 391 6.68 0.53 -11.83
N THR A 392 5.71 0.09 -12.64
CA THR A 392 4.98 0.95 -13.58
C THR A 392 3.85 1.70 -12.86
N ILE A 393 3.72 3.01 -13.09
CA ILE A 393 2.52 3.77 -12.66
C ILE A 393 1.92 4.61 -13.80
N ALA A 394 0.60 4.75 -13.75
CA ALA A 394 -0.15 5.69 -14.57
C ALA A 394 -0.34 7.03 -13.85
N VAL A 395 -0.17 8.14 -14.55
CA VAL A 395 -0.21 9.51 -13.99
C VAL A 395 -0.98 10.50 -14.87
N ASP A 396 -1.15 11.73 -14.37
CA ASP A 396 -1.41 12.90 -15.21
C ASP A 396 -0.06 13.55 -15.61
N PRO A 397 0.34 13.54 -16.90
CA PRO A 397 1.62 14.11 -17.35
C PRO A 397 1.83 15.59 -17.02
N ARG A 398 0.76 16.33 -16.68
CA ARG A 398 0.80 17.73 -16.27
C ARG A 398 1.15 17.92 -14.79
N VAL A 399 1.09 16.84 -14.00
CA VAL A 399 1.40 16.83 -12.56
C VAL A 399 2.69 16.05 -12.30
N ILE A 400 2.88 14.90 -12.95
CA ILE A 400 4.13 14.12 -12.96
C ILE A 400 4.44 13.79 -14.42
N PRO A 401 5.52 14.35 -15.03
CA PRO A 401 5.88 14.04 -16.41
C PRO A 401 6.18 12.54 -16.62
N LEU A 402 5.94 12.03 -17.82
CA LEU A 402 6.31 10.65 -18.16
C LEU A 402 7.84 10.47 -18.14
N GLY A 403 8.30 9.29 -17.74
CA GLY A 403 9.70 8.96 -17.45
C GLY A 403 10.18 9.41 -16.05
N THR A 404 9.39 10.17 -15.30
CA THR A 404 9.77 10.60 -13.94
C THR A 404 9.83 9.41 -12.98
N ARG A 405 10.93 9.31 -12.23
CA ARG A 405 11.11 8.34 -11.14
C ARG A 405 10.42 8.84 -9.87
N VAL A 406 9.76 7.94 -9.15
CA VAL A 406 9.11 8.24 -7.87
C VAL A 406 9.35 7.12 -6.85
N TYR A 407 9.14 7.43 -5.57
CA TYR A 407 8.90 6.44 -4.53
C TYR A 407 7.51 6.70 -3.93
N VAL A 408 6.69 5.66 -3.88
CA VAL A 408 5.31 5.70 -3.37
C VAL A 408 5.25 4.91 -2.06
N VAL A 409 4.90 5.57 -0.95
CA VAL A 409 4.86 4.93 0.36
C VAL A 409 3.88 3.73 0.35
N GLY A 410 4.34 2.58 0.83
CA GLY A 410 3.62 1.31 0.84
C GLY A 410 3.71 0.48 -0.46
N TYR A 411 4.11 1.09 -1.59
CA TYR A 411 4.27 0.40 -2.88
C TYR A 411 5.75 0.20 -3.26
N GLY A 412 6.59 1.22 -3.10
CA GLY A 412 8.02 1.19 -3.42
C GLY A 412 8.41 2.16 -4.54
N TYR A 413 9.57 1.89 -5.17
CA TYR A 413 10.09 2.66 -6.30
C TYR A 413 9.29 2.40 -7.58
N ALA A 414 9.06 3.45 -8.36
CA ALA A 414 8.29 3.38 -9.60
C ALA A 414 8.70 4.42 -10.64
N VAL A 415 8.20 4.26 -11.87
CA VAL A 415 8.38 5.18 -13.00
C VAL A 415 7.01 5.52 -13.60
N ALA A 416 6.82 6.81 -13.90
CA ALA A 416 5.66 7.33 -14.63
C ALA A 416 5.72 6.91 -16.11
N GLU A 417 5.30 5.68 -16.42
CA GLU A 417 5.32 5.13 -17.79
C GLU A 417 3.97 5.25 -18.52
N ASP A 418 2.87 5.47 -17.79
CA ASP A 418 1.52 5.27 -18.33
C ASP A 418 0.53 6.44 -18.05
N THR A 419 -0.62 6.45 -18.73
CA THR A 419 -1.68 7.45 -18.53
C THR A 419 -3.08 6.85 -18.63
N GLY A 420 -3.86 6.87 -17.55
CA GLY A 420 -5.26 6.43 -17.57
C GLY A 420 -6.25 7.55 -17.92
N GLY A 421 -7.41 7.21 -18.49
CA GLY A 421 -8.48 8.17 -18.79
C GLY A 421 -9.01 8.88 -17.54
N ALA A 422 -9.21 8.14 -16.44
CA ALA A 422 -9.66 8.64 -15.15
C ALA A 422 -8.53 9.25 -14.28
N ILE A 423 -7.27 9.05 -14.66
CA ILE A 423 -6.10 9.44 -13.87
C ILE A 423 -5.72 10.88 -14.21
N LYS A 424 -6.23 11.83 -13.42
CA LYS A 424 -6.13 13.28 -13.67
C LYS A 424 -5.87 14.03 -12.37
N GLY A 425 -5.05 15.08 -12.42
CA GLY A 425 -4.64 15.83 -11.23
C GLY A 425 -3.78 14.99 -10.27
N ASN A 426 -4.01 15.11 -8.96
CA ASN A 426 -3.27 14.38 -7.92
C ASN A 426 -3.81 12.94 -7.72
N ILE A 427 -3.97 12.21 -8.82
CA ILE A 427 -4.35 10.79 -8.86
C ILE A 427 -3.25 10.01 -9.57
N ILE A 428 -2.91 8.83 -9.05
CA ILE A 428 -2.03 7.85 -9.69
C ILE A 428 -2.70 6.47 -9.70
N ASP A 429 -2.40 5.66 -10.71
CA ASP A 429 -2.77 4.24 -10.75
C ASP A 429 -1.50 3.40 -10.65
N LEU A 430 -1.47 2.45 -9.72
CA LEU A 430 -0.30 1.61 -9.48
C LEU A 430 -0.46 0.26 -10.16
N PHE A 431 0.52 -0.16 -10.96
CA PHE A 431 0.44 -1.47 -11.59
C PHE A 431 0.73 -2.61 -10.60
N MET A 432 -0.03 -3.70 -10.68
CA MET A 432 0.14 -4.92 -9.89
C MET A 432 -0.12 -6.16 -10.76
N GLU A 433 0.55 -7.27 -10.47
CA GLU A 433 0.49 -8.47 -11.31
C GLU A 433 -0.85 -9.22 -11.24
N THR A 434 -1.66 -9.00 -10.19
CA THR A 434 -2.94 -9.69 -10.00
C THR A 434 -4.08 -8.75 -9.57
N GLU A 435 -5.32 -9.14 -9.90
CA GLU A 435 -6.53 -8.44 -9.47
C GLU A 435 -6.69 -8.46 -7.93
N ASN A 436 -6.29 -9.55 -7.25
CA ASN A 436 -6.31 -9.62 -5.79
C ASN A 436 -5.38 -8.58 -5.15
N GLN A 437 -4.18 -8.35 -5.71
CA GLN A 437 -3.31 -7.26 -5.24
C GLN A 437 -3.97 -5.89 -5.42
N CYS A 438 -4.65 -5.66 -6.56
CA CYS A 438 -5.40 -4.42 -6.79
C CYS A 438 -6.57 -4.23 -5.79
N ILE A 439 -7.27 -5.31 -5.43
CA ILE A 439 -8.36 -5.31 -4.44
C ILE A 439 -7.81 -5.01 -3.04
N ASN A 440 -6.74 -5.70 -2.62
CA ASN A 440 -6.09 -5.50 -1.31
C ASN A 440 -5.47 -4.10 -1.19
N TRP A 441 -4.98 -3.52 -2.30
CA TRP A 441 -4.58 -2.12 -2.34
C TRP A 441 -5.77 -1.17 -2.26
N GLY A 442 -6.82 -1.42 -3.04
CA GLY A 442 -8.06 -0.64 -3.05
C GLY A 442 -7.85 0.79 -3.55
N ARG A 443 -8.41 1.76 -2.83
CA ARG A 443 -8.23 3.19 -3.11
C ARG A 443 -7.85 3.92 -1.83
N ARG A 444 -6.65 4.50 -1.78
CA ARG A 444 -6.07 5.14 -0.59
C ARG A 444 -5.34 6.43 -0.94
N ASN A 445 -5.14 7.31 0.04
CA ASN A 445 -4.21 8.43 -0.11
C ASN A 445 -2.80 7.94 0.24
N VAL A 446 -1.79 8.38 -0.50
CA VAL A 446 -0.37 8.04 -0.27
C VAL A 446 0.52 9.27 -0.44
N THR A 447 1.64 9.26 0.27
CA THR A 447 2.74 10.20 0.04
C THR A 447 3.61 9.69 -1.11
N VAL A 448 3.87 10.58 -2.08
CA VAL A 448 4.69 10.32 -3.26
C VAL A 448 5.91 11.24 -3.23
N TYR A 449 7.09 10.64 -3.20
CA TYR A 449 8.37 11.34 -3.31
C TYR A 449 8.77 11.31 -4.78
N ILE A 450 8.72 12.46 -5.44
CA ILE A 450 9.11 12.62 -6.84
C ILE A 450 10.61 12.89 -6.86
N LEU A 451 11.36 12.09 -7.60
CA LEU A 451 12.81 12.06 -7.58
C LEU A 451 13.40 12.91 -8.73
N LYS A 452 14.68 13.24 -8.61
CA LYS A 452 15.47 13.93 -9.65
C LYS A 452 15.96 12.98 -10.74
#